data_AF-A0A3D0N8F0-F1
#
_entry.id   AF-A0A3D0N8F0-F1
#
_cell.length_a   1.000
_cell.length_b   1.000
_cell.length_c   1.000
_cell.angle_alpha   90.00
_cell.angle_beta   90.00
_cell.angle_gamma   90.00
#
_symmetry.space_group_name_H-M   'P 1'
#
loop_
_entity.id
_entity.type
_entity.pdbx_description
1 polymer ?
#
loop_
_entity_poly.entity_id
_entity_poly.type
_entity_poly.pdbx_seq_one_letter_code
_entity_poly.pdbx_strand_id
1 'polypeptide(L)'
;MSSILRSIIAVTLAALLAFTGCNGQERNEPEPARNVDAARPAQAVPTVPERFLVTITPSAETYEIPRDLGTVRNLAYHRDLTEQQKRQLARVGFVVAPDEAEQMFMLYESYAETDDAANFITVDSLLQAWHVFYDFSLRTVESEKLAPLAEQMTGALLQDAGAQLEAAPQGAVREAASRNLAYLAVAQKLLNPSAAAPDSVRAVVEEELALIEAHEGRAESPLLGSTIHYSQFVPRGHYTRSDGLGRYFRTMMWYGLVGFDLDSTNEQRNRAHTLQALLLTKLLAEDTAARAAWERLARPIDFFVGGADDLGFEQYLPIARAVFGDALPLEEIADEGRLDQFMARARAELPEPA
;
A
#
# COMPACT_ATOMS: atom_id res chain seq x y z
N MET A 1 20.61 18.01 0.57
CA MET A 1 20.61 16.99 -0.50
C MET A 1 19.33 16.16 -0.35
N SER A 2 18.19 16.82 -0.57
CA SER A 2 17.37 16.87 -1.79
C SER A 2 16.24 15.84 -1.70
N SER A 3 15.07 16.32 -1.28
CA SER A 3 13.82 15.58 -1.05
C SER A 3 13.30 14.86 -2.30
N ILE A 4 13.89 15.12 -3.46
CA ILE A 4 13.56 14.50 -4.74
C ILE A 4 13.92 12.99 -4.73
N LEU A 5 14.90 12.56 -3.92
CA LEU A 5 15.30 11.15 -3.85
C LEU A 5 14.35 10.28 -3.00
N ARG A 6 13.60 10.88 -2.06
CA ARG A 6 12.69 10.15 -1.15
C ARG A 6 11.34 9.83 -1.80
N SER A 7 10.87 10.67 -2.72
CA SER A 7 9.62 10.40 -3.47
C SER A 7 9.74 9.28 -4.51
N ILE A 8 10.95 8.81 -4.83
CA ILE A 8 11.16 7.74 -5.82
C ILE A 8 10.98 6.35 -5.17
N ILE A 9 11.27 6.21 -3.88
CA ILE A 9 11.25 4.91 -3.19
C ILE A 9 9.80 4.45 -2.91
N ALA A 10 8.92 5.37 -2.49
CA ALA A 10 7.49 5.07 -2.26
C ALA A 10 6.73 4.69 -3.55
N VAL A 11 7.12 5.25 -4.70
CA VAL A 11 6.53 4.88 -6.01
C VAL A 11 6.99 3.50 -6.48
N THR A 12 8.12 3.01 -5.98
CA THR A 12 8.70 1.72 -6.43
C THR A 12 8.05 0.52 -5.73
N LEU A 13 7.58 0.68 -4.48
CA LEU A 13 6.86 -0.40 -3.78
C LEU A 13 5.45 -0.62 -4.35
N ALA A 14 4.77 0.45 -4.76
CA ALA A 14 3.50 0.38 -5.50
C ALA A 14 3.66 -0.17 -6.93
N ALA A 15 4.84 -0.03 -7.54
CA ALA A 15 5.15 -0.58 -8.86
C ALA A 15 5.45 -2.10 -8.82
N LEU A 16 5.94 -2.62 -7.70
CA LEU A 16 6.19 -4.05 -7.52
C LEU A 16 4.89 -4.86 -7.37
N LEU A 17 3.79 -4.23 -6.94
CA LEU A 17 2.44 -4.80 -6.96
C LEU A 17 1.70 -4.57 -8.29
N ALA A 18 2.32 -3.86 -9.26
CA ALA A 18 1.66 -3.42 -10.49
C ALA A 18 2.05 -4.21 -11.76
N PHE A 19 2.90 -5.24 -11.66
CA PHE A 19 3.31 -6.05 -12.81
C PHE A 19 2.80 -7.49 -12.76
N THR A 20 1.48 -7.70 -12.65
CA THR A 20 0.82 -8.86 -13.26
C THR A 20 -0.63 -8.50 -13.56
N GLY A 21 -0.89 -8.07 -14.78
CA GLY A 21 -2.23 -7.70 -15.22
C GLY A 21 -2.25 -7.04 -16.59
N CYS A 22 -1.57 -7.62 -17.59
CA CYS A 22 -1.84 -7.24 -18.98
C CYS A 22 -3.19 -7.83 -19.38
N ASN A 23 -4.27 -7.07 -19.17
CA ASN A 23 -5.46 -7.20 -20.00
C ASN A 23 -6.18 -5.85 -20.09
N GLY A 24 -5.79 -5.08 -21.11
CA GLY A 24 -6.42 -3.82 -21.49
C GLY A 24 -6.07 -3.53 -22.94
N GLN A 25 -7.07 -3.49 -23.81
CA GLN A 25 -6.93 -3.15 -25.22
C GLN A 25 -6.34 -1.73 -25.35
N GLU A 26 -5.06 -1.62 -25.67
CA GLU A 26 -4.44 -0.35 -26.06
C GLU A 26 -4.72 -0.07 -27.54
N ARG A 27 -5.22 1.13 -27.82
CA ARG A 27 -5.37 1.66 -29.17
C ARG A 27 -3.97 1.88 -29.76
N ASN A 28 -3.73 1.25 -30.91
CA ASN A 28 -2.52 1.44 -31.72
C ASN A 28 -2.46 2.88 -32.29
N GLU A 29 -1.78 3.79 -31.58
CA GLU A 29 -1.13 4.95 -32.22
C GLU A 29 0.39 4.71 -32.18
N PRO A 30 1.10 4.85 -33.31
CA PRO A 30 2.55 4.61 -33.34
C PRO A 30 3.29 5.71 -32.57
N GLU A 31 3.96 5.36 -31.48
CA GLU A 31 4.91 6.24 -30.79
C GLU A 31 6.03 6.68 -31.74
N PRO A 32 6.45 7.95 -31.71
CA PRO A 32 7.61 8.40 -32.48
C PRO A 32 8.89 7.76 -31.94
N ALA A 33 9.75 7.30 -32.85
CA ALA A 33 10.99 6.60 -32.56
C ALA A 33 11.86 7.35 -31.53
N ARG A 34 11.91 6.85 -30.29
CA ARG A 34 12.82 7.34 -29.26
C ARG A 34 14.24 6.85 -29.56
N ASN A 35 15.15 7.81 -29.63
CA ASN A 35 16.58 7.60 -29.84
C ASN A 35 17.17 6.77 -28.68
N VAL A 36 17.71 5.58 -28.98
CA VAL A 36 18.08 4.54 -28.00
C VAL A 36 19.42 4.83 -27.29
N ASP A 37 20.13 5.91 -27.67
CA ASP A 37 21.47 6.24 -27.16
C ASP A 37 21.52 7.29 -26.01
N ALA A 38 20.37 7.63 -25.40
CA ALA A 38 20.40 8.43 -24.18
C ALA A 38 20.83 7.55 -22.99
N ALA A 39 22.10 7.67 -22.58
CA ALA A 39 22.63 7.03 -21.39
C ALA A 39 21.71 7.29 -20.18
N ARG A 40 21.00 6.24 -19.73
CA ARG A 40 20.19 6.29 -18.51
C ARG A 40 21.13 6.65 -17.35
N PRO A 41 20.76 7.60 -16.47
CA PRO A 41 21.54 7.86 -15.27
C PRO A 41 21.68 6.54 -14.50
N ALA A 42 22.90 6.23 -14.06
CA ALA A 42 23.19 5.03 -13.30
C ALA A 42 22.25 4.96 -12.10
N GLN A 43 21.27 4.06 -12.15
CA GLN A 43 20.41 3.79 -11.01
C GLN A 43 21.30 3.31 -9.87
N ALA A 44 21.15 3.92 -8.69
CA ALA A 44 21.83 3.46 -7.50
C ALA A 44 21.50 1.98 -7.32
N VAL A 45 22.54 1.13 -7.27
CA VAL A 45 22.35 -0.30 -6.99
C VAL A 45 21.68 -0.39 -5.62
N PRO A 46 20.48 -0.99 -5.53
CA PRO A 46 19.79 -1.10 -4.25
C PRO A 46 20.70 -1.84 -3.27
N THR A 47 20.87 -1.30 -2.06
CA THR A 47 21.59 -1.97 -0.98
C THR A 47 20.81 -3.22 -0.58
N VAL A 48 21.32 -4.38 -1.01
CA VAL A 48 20.79 -5.69 -0.63
C VAL A 48 21.23 -5.98 0.81
N PRO A 49 20.30 -6.22 1.76
CA PRO A 49 20.65 -6.58 3.13
C PRO A 49 21.63 -7.74 3.18
N GLU A 50 22.58 -7.72 4.12
CA GLU A 50 23.70 -8.67 4.20
C GLU A 50 23.23 -10.14 4.24
N ARG A 51 22.08 -10.41 4.86
CA ARG A 51 21.45 -11.75 4.90
C ARG A 51 21.03 -12.30 3.53
N PHE A 52 20.88 -11.44 2.52
CA PHE A 52 20.53 -11.80 1.15
C PHE A 52 21.73 -11.70 0.20
N LEU A 53 22.90 -11.27 0.69
CA LEU A 53 24.12 -11.25 -0.09
C LEU A 53 24.65 -12.68 -0.23
N VAL A 54 24.44 -13.26 -1.39
CA VAL A 54 25.02 -14.55 -1.75
C VAL A 54 26.35 -14.30 -2.45
N THR A 55 27.46 -14.66 -1.80
CA THR A 55 28.79 -14.60 -2.44
C THR A 55 29.00 -15.88 -3.23
N ILE A 56 28.61 -15.85 -4.51
CA ILE A 56 28.85 -16.91 -5.48
C ILE A 56 29.91 -16.46 -6.47
N THR A 57 30.91 -17.30 -6.71
CA THR A 57 31.80 -17.17 -7.86
C THR A 57 31.23 -18.04 -8.97
N PRO A 58 30.71 -17.46 -10.08
CA PRO A 58 30.22 -18.25 -11.19
C PRO A 58 31.34 -19.17 -11.69
N SER A 59 31.08 -20.48 -11.74
CA SER A 59 32.04 -21.50 -12.16
C SER A 59 31.44 -22.43 -13.22
N ALA A 60 30.63 -21.88 -14.11
CA ALA A 60 30.13 -22.62 -15.27
C ALA A 60 31.25 -22.79 -16.30
N GLU A 61 31.26 -23.93 -17.00
CA GLU A 61 32.17 -24.13 -18.13
C GLU A 61 31.94 -23.07 -19.20
N THR A 62 33.03 -22.56 -19.76
CA THR A 62 32.96 -21.61 -20.88
C THR A 62 32.74 -22.37 -22.17
N TYR A 63 31.83 -21.88 -23.01
CA TYR A 63 31.55 -22.42 -24.33
C TYR A 63 31.42 -21.29 -25.35
N GLU A 64 31.70 -21.60 -26.61
CA GLU A 64 31.47 -20.66 -27.71
C GLU A 64 30.02 -20.75 -28.18
N ILE A 65 29.39 -19.58 -28.35
CA ILE A 65 28.03 -19.49 -28.89
C ILE A 65 28.06 -19.89 -30.37
N PRO A 66 27.24 -20.86 -30.82
CA PRO A 66 27.19 -21.26 -32.22
C PRO A 66 26.72 -20.09 -33.11
N ARG A 67 27.62 -19.59 -33.96
CA ARG A 67 27.27 -18.56 -34.96
C ARG A 67 26.45 -19.14 -36.12
N ASP A 68 26.62 -20.42 -36.38
CA ASP A 68 25.82 -21.17 -37.34
C ASP A 68 24.65 -21.86 -36.63
N LEU A 69 23.46 -21.30 -36.79
CA LEU A 69 22.24 -21.86 -36.22
C LEU A 69 21.90 -23.25 -36.75
N GLY A 70 22.45 -23.69 -37.90
CA GLY A 70 22.29 -25.06 -38.39
C GLY A 70 22.91 -26.12 -37.47
N THR A 71 23.77 -25.71 -36.53
CA THR A 71 24.35 -26.59 -35.51
C THR A 71 23.55 -26.60 -34.19
N VAL A 72 22.57 -25.71 -34.05
CA VAL A 72 21.70 -25.61 -32.87
C VAL A 72 20.67 -26.74 -32.93
N ARG A 73 20.69 -27.61 -31.92
CA ARG A 73 19.67 -28.65 -31.76
C ARG A 73 18.32 -27.98 -31.57
N ASN A 74 17.26 -28.62 -32.09
CA ASN A 74 15.87 -28.25 -31.83
C ASN A 74 15.41 -26.89 -32.39
N LEU A 75 16.21 -26.23 -33.24
CA LEU A 75 15.83 -24.96 -33.86
C LEU A 75 14.53 -25.05 -34.68
N ALA A 76 14.25 -26.22 -35.27
CA ALA A 76 13.04 -26.46 -36.05
C ALA A 76 11.75 -26.42 -35.21
N TYR A 77 11.84 -26.70 -33.90
CA TYR A 77 10.72 -26.56 -32.97
C TYR A 77 10.33 -25.08 -32.80
N HIS A 78 11.32 -24.18 -32.77
CA HIS A 78 11.14 -22.73 -32.72
C HIS A 78 11.13 -22.09 -34.12
N ARG A 79 10.37 -22.66 -35.06
CA ARG A 79 10.30 -22.21 -36.45
C ARG A 79 9.76 -20.80 -36.65
N ASP A 80 9.01 -20.30 -35.68
CA ASP A 80 8.32 -19.01 -35.76
C ASP A 80 9.23 -17.81 -35.41
N LEU A 81 10.51 -18.06 -35.13
CA LEU A 81 11.50 -17.00 -34.97
C LEU A 81 11.68 -16.21 -36.26
N THR A 82 11.54 -14.88 -36.14
CA THR A 82 11.84 -13.95 -37.23
C THR A 82 13.33 -13.95 -37.58
N GLU A 83 13.67 -13.48 -38.78
CA GLU A 83 15.07 -13.33 -39.20
C GLU A 83 15.87 -12.38 -38.30
N GLN A 84 15.22 -11.40 -37.67
CA GLN A 84 15.85 -10.54 -36.66
C GLN A 84 16.19 -11.32 -35.39
N GLN A 85 15.25 -12.13 -34.89
CA GLN A 85 15.45 -12.96 -33.70
C GLN A 85 16.53 -14.02 -33.93
N LYS A 86 16.58 -14.65 -35.11
CA LYS A 86 17.65 -15.58 -35.50
C LYS A 86 19.03 -14.91 -35.49
N ARG A 87 19.16 -13.71 -36.08
CA ARG A 87 20.41 -12.94 -36.03
C ARG A 87 20.83 -12.58 -34.61
N GLN A 88 19.87 -12.23 -33.75
CA GLN A 88 20.14 -11.95 -32.34
C GLN A 88 20.62 -13.22 -31.61
N LEU A 89 19.94 -14.35 -31.82
CA LEU A 89 20.32 -15.64 -31.25
C LEU A 89 21.75 -16.04 -31.65
N ALA A 90 22.11 -15.93 -32.93
CA ALA A 90 23.46 -16.24 -33.41
C ALA A 90 24.56 -15.31 -32.87
N ARG A 91 24.21 -14.08 -32.49
CA ARG A 91 25.16 -13.08 -31.98
C ARG A 91 25.32 -13.14 -30.45
N VAL A 92 24.21 -13.36 -29.73
CA VAL A 92 24.11 -13.17 -28.27
C VAL A 92 23.88 -14.49 -27.53
N GLY A 93 23.41 -15.53 -28.22
CA GLY A 93 23.12 -16.84 -27.62
C GLY A 93 21.76 -16.94 -26.94
N PHE A 94 20.97 -15.86 -26.90
CA PHE A 94 19.59 -15.88 -26.44
C PHE A 94 18.72 -14.88 -27.22
N VAL A 95 17.41 -15.14 -27.23
CA VAL A 95 16.40 -14.21 -27.73
C VAL A 95 15.14 -14.33 -26.89
N VAL A 96 14.42 -13.22 -26.73
CA VAL A 96 13.09 -13.21 -26.10
C VAL A 96 12.06 -13.17 -27.22
N ALA A 97 11.12 -14.10 -27.20
CA ALA A 97 10.02 -14.17 -28.15
C ALA A 97 8.69 -14.13 -27.37
N PRO A 98 7.66 -13.48 -27.92
CA PRO A 98 6.33 -13.55 -27.35
C PRO A 98 5.79 -14.99 -27.43
N ASP A 99 4.97 -15.36 -26.45
CA ASP A 99 4.31 -16.66 -26.36
C ASP A 99 2.86 -16.46 -25.90
N GLU A 100 1.98 -17.41 -26.20
CA GLU A 100 0.56 -17.38 -25.82
C GLU A 100 0.30 -18.07 -24.47
N ALA A 101 1.30 -18.73 -23.89
CA ALA A 101 1.18 -19.37 -22.58
C ALA A 101 0.91 -18.36 -21.47
N GLU A 102 -0.30 -18.40 -20.92
CA GLU A 102 -0.72 -17.58 -19.78
C GLU A 102 0.01 -17.94 -18.46
N GLN A 103 0.56 -19.14 -18.35
CA GLN A 103 1.23 -19.67 -17.15
C GLN A 103 2.42 -20.54 -17.55
N MET A 104 3.50 -20.46 -16.77
CA MET A 104 4.75 -21.18 -17.04
C MET A 104 4.58 -22.70 -17.10
N PHE A 105 3.67 -23.28 -16.31
CA PHE A 105 3.47 -24.73 -16.30
C PHE A 105 2.94 -25.26 -17.65
N MET A 106 2.20 -24.44 -18.41
CA MET A 106 1.71 -24.85 -19.73
C MET A 106 2.88 -25.07 -20.71
N LEU A 107 3.94 -24.27 -20.61
CA LEU A 107 5.17 -24.47 -21.38
C LEU A 107 5.81 -25.81 -20.98
N TYR A 108 5.97 -26.08 -19.69
CA TYR A 108 6.60 -27.33 -19.22
C TYR A 108 5.79 -28.59 -19.59
N GLU A 109 4.47 -28.53 -19.55
CA GLU A 109 3.61 -29.62 -20.03
C GLU A 109 3.80 -29.83 -21.53
N SER A 110 3.77 -28.76 -22.34
CA SER A 110 3.97 -28.87 -23.79
C SER A 110 5.36 -29.40 -24.17
N TYR A 111 6.40 -29.04 -23.41
CA TYR A 111 7.76 -29.51 -23.64
C TYR A 111 7.95 -30.97 -23.21
N ALA A 112 7.14 -31.49 -22.28
CA ALA A 112 7.18 -32.89 -21.91
C ALA A 112 6.63 -33.83 -23.01
N GLU A 113 5.88 -33.30 -23.97
CA GLU A 113 5.28 -34.05 -25.07
C GLU A 113 6.22 -34.21 -26.28
N THR A 114 7.44 -33.66 -26.22
CA THR A 114 8.40 -33.69 -27.33
C THR A 114 9.85 -33.82 -26.86
N ASP A 115 10.66 -34.57 -27.60
CA ASP A 115 12.12 -34.60 -27.41
C ASP A 115 12.82 -33.37 -28.03
N ASP A 116 12.07 -32.58 -28.82
CA ASP A 116 12.56 -31.41 -29.53
C ASP A 116 12.45 -30.12 -28.69
N ALA A 117 12.03 -30.17 -27.42
CA ALA A 117 12.04 -29.03 -26.53
C ALA A 117 12.83 -29.35 -25.26
N ALA A 118 13.78 -28.48 -24.90
CA ALA A 118 14.52 -28.61 -23.65
C ALA A 118 13.80 -27.83 -22.54
N ASN A 119 13.47 -28.50 -21.43
CA ASN A 119 12.94 -27.83 -20.26
C ASN A 119 14.02 -26.96 -19.61
N PHE A 120 13.81 -25.64 -19.62
CA PHE A 120 14.60 -24.69 -18.86
C PHE A 120 13.77 -24.14 -17.70
N ILE A 121 13.92 -24.74 -16.52
CA ILE A 121 13.17 -24.35 -15.33
C ILE A 121 13.97 -23.29 -14.57
N THR A 122 13.42 -22.09 -14.46
CA THR A 122 13.98 -21.01 -13.65
C THR A 122 13.27 -20.91 -12.30
N VAL A 123 13.87 -20.16 -11.37
CA VAL A 123 13.25 -19.80 -10.09
C VAL A 123 11.90 -19.10 -10.27
N ASP A 124 11.65 -18.49 -11.43
CA ASP A 124 10.41 -17.75 -11.71
C ASP A 124 9.18 -18.67 -11.65
N SER A 125 9.33 -19.96 -11.99
CA SER A 125 8.26 -20.95 -11.83
C SER A 125 7.82 -21.13 -10.37
N LEU A 126 8.77 -21.14 -9.45
CA LEU A 126 8.51 -21.21 -8.01
C LEU A 126 7.98 -19.88 -7.49
N LEU A 127 8.53 -18.75 -7.97
CA LEU A 127 8.07 -17.41 -7.60
C LEU A 127 6.62 -17.16 -8.09
N GLN A 128 6.27 -17.62 -9.29
CA GLN A 128 4.91 -17.54 -9.83
C GLN A 128 3.95 -18.36 -8.99
N ALA A 129 4.29 -19.62 -8.67
CA ALA A 129 3.45 -20.46 -7.81
C ALA A 129 3.28 -19.84 -6.41
N TRP A 130 4.36 -19.30 -5.84
CA TRP A 130 4.32 -18.58 -4.58
C TRP A 130 3.43 -17.34 -4.66
N HIS A 131 3.53 -16.54 -5.73
CA HIS A 131 2.73 -15.34 -5.93
C HIS A 131 1.23 -15.67 -6.04
N VAL A 132 0.87 -16.71 -6.80
CA VAL A 132 -0.53 -17.18 -6.89
C VAL A 132 -1.06 -17.62 -5.52
N PHE A 133 -0.25 -18.35 -4.75
CA PHE A 133 -0.62 -18.78 -3.40
C PHE A 133 -0.75 -17.60 -2.43
N TYR A 134 0.17 -16.64 -2.50
CA TYR A 134 0.17 -15.41 -1.72
C TYR A 134 -1.08 -14.57 -2.02
N ASP A 135 -1.36 -14.25 -3.29
CA ASP A 135 -2.54 -13.48 -3.71
C ASP A 135 -3.83 -14.14 -3.25
N PHE A 136 -3.93 -15.46 -3.45
CA PHE A 136 -5.10 -16.21 -3.01
C PHE A 136 -5.29 -16.13 -1.49
N SER A 137 -4.22 -16.35 -0.73
CA SER A 137 -4.25 -16.33 0.73
C SER A 137 -4.62 -14.94 1.27
N LEU A 138 -3.98 -13.89 0.74
CA LEU A 138 -4.23 -12.51 1.13
C LEU A 138 -5.68 -12.13 0.83
N ARG A 139 -6.14 -12.33 -0.41
CA ARG A 139 -7.53 -12.02 -0.79
C ARG A 139 -8.53 -12.74 0.12
N THR A 140 -8.32 -14.04 0.39
CA THR A 140 -9.22 -14.81 1.25
C THR A 140 -9.26 -14.25 2.67
N VAL A 141 -8.10 -13.95 3.26
CA VAL A 141 -8.00 -13.35 4.59
C VAL A 141 -8.68 -11.98 4.62
N GLU A 142 -8.43 -11.12 3.63
CA GLU A 142 -9.05 -9.81 3.50
C GLU A 142 -10.56 -9.90 3.41
N SER A 143 -11.09 -10.72 2.49
CA SER A 143 -12.54 -10.80 2.28
C SER A 143 -13.29 -11.48 3.42
N GLU A 144 -12.72 -12.53 4.01
CA GLU A 144 -13.45 -13.36 4.98
C GLU A 144 -13.21 -12.94 6.43
N LYS A 145 -12.09 -12.27 6.72
CA LYS A 145 -11.67 -11.94 8.09
C LYS A 145 -11.46 -10.44 8.28
N LEU A 146 -10.65 -9.79 7.44
CA LEU A 146 -10.25 -8.40 7.71
C LEU A 146 -11.36 -7.40 7.41
N ALA A 147 -12.11 -7.57 6.31
CA ALA A 147 -13.21 -6.66 5.98
C ALA A 147 -14.32 -6.65 7.06
N PRO A 148 -14.80 -7.81 7.59
CA PRO A 148 -15.71 -7.81 8.72
C PRO A 148 -15.13 -7.16 10.00
N LEU A 149 -13.83 -7.36 10.27
CA LEU A 149 -13.17 -6.72 11.42
C LEU A 149 -13.08 -5.20 11.25
N ALA A 150 -12.80 -4.73 10.03
CA ALA A 150 -12.79 -3.30 9.71
C ALA A 150 -14.17 -2.68 9.95
N GLU A 151 -15.25 -3.34 9.51
CA GLU A 151 -16.62 -2.87 9.74
C GLU A 151 -16.99 -2.86 11.23
N GLN A 152 -16.66 -3.94 11.95
CA GLN A 152 -16.89 -4.02 13.40
C GLN A 152 -16.15 -2.89 14.16
N MET A 153 -14.85 -2.72 13.89
CA MET A 153 -14.01 -1.71 14.52
C MET A 153 -14.51 -0.30 14.20
N THR A 154 -14.78 -0.02 12.92
CA THR A 154 -15.22 1.31 12.46
C THR A 154 -16.55 1.69 13.09
N GLY A 155 -17.52 0.77 13.11
CA GLY A 155 -18.84 1.02 13.68
C GLY A 155 -18.79 1.30 15.19
N ALA A 156 -18.00 0.51 15.93
CA ALA A 156 -17.81 0.71 17.37
C ALA A 156 -17.14 2.06 17.67
N LEU A 157 -16.02 2.35 17.01
CA LEU A 157 -15.31 3.63 17.19
C LEU A 157 -16.15 4.83 16.76
N LEU A 158 -16.98 4.72 15.71
CA LEU A 158 -17.86 5.80 15.28
C LEU A 158 -18.91 6.13 16.35
N GLN A 159 -19.49 5.10 16.97
CA GLN A 159 -20.43 5.28 18.07
C GLN A 159 -19.76 5.97 19.27
N ASP A 160 -18.57 5.51 19.65
CA ASP A 160 -17.83 6.05 20.78
C ASP A 160 -17.33 7.48 20.50
N ALA A 161 -16.94 7.79 19.27
CA ALA A 161 -16.59 9.14 18.83
C ALA A 161 -17.77 10.11 18.98
N GLY A 162 -19.01 9.65 18.74
CA GLY A 162 -20.22 10.42 19.00
C GLY A 162 -20.37 10.77 20.49
N ALA A 163 -20.18 9.79 21.37
CA ALA A 163 -20.22 10.02 22.82
C ALA A 163 -19.08 10.93 23.30
N GLN A 164 -17.88 10.76 22.74
CA GLN A 164 -16.71 11.59 23.04
C GLN A 164 -16.93 13.05 22.62
N LEU A 165 -17.55 13.30 21.46
CA LEU A 165 -17.90 14.65 21.01
C LEU A 165 -18.88 15.34 21.95
N GLU A 166 -19.89 14.63 22.46
CA GLU A 166 -20.85 15.20 23.41
C GLU A 166 -20.18 15.56 24.74
N ALA A 167 -19.26 14.71 25.22
CA ALA A 167 -18.50 14.95 26.45
C ALA A 167 -17.36 15.98 26.30
N ALA A 168 -16.94 16.30 25.07
CA ALA A 168 -15.77 17.13 24.83
C ALA A 168 -15.96 18.60 25.30
N PRO A 169 -14.98 19.16 26.02
CA PRO A 169 -14.99 20.57 26.39
C PRO A 169 -14.88 21.45 25.13
N GLN A 170 -15.46 22.65 25.20
CA GLN A 170 -15.45 23.60 24.10
C GLN A 170 -14.02 23.95 23.64
N GLY A 171 -13.89 24.37 22.38
CA GLY A 171 -12.60 24.73 21.78
C GLY A 171 -11.97 23.58 21.01
N ALA A 172 -10.64 23.50 21.03
CA ALA A 172 -9.87 22.64 20.13
C ALA A 172 -10.17 21.14 20.31
N VAL A 173 -10.48 20.69 21.54
CA VAL A 173 -10.82 19.28 21.81
C VAL A 173 -12.16 18.90 21.18
N ARG A 174 -13.21 19.75 21.30
CA ARG A 174 -14.50 19.50 20.62
C ARG A 174 -14.36 19.54 19.10
N GLU A 175 -13.54 20.43 18.58
CA GLU A 175 -13.24 20.47 17.14
C GLU A 175 -12.55 19.18 16.67
N ALA A 176 -11.52 18.72 17.39
CA ALA A 176 -10.83 17.47 17.08
C ALA A 176 -11.76 16.25 17.20
N ALA A 177 -12.63 16.20 18.21
CA ALA A 177 -13.64 15.15 18.36
C ALA A 177 -14.62 15.14 17.18
N SER A 178 -15.05 16.33 16.72
CA SER A 178 -15.93 16.47 15.55
C SER A 178 -15.25 15.98 14.27
N ARG A 179 -13.95 16.29 14.10
CA ARG A 179 -13.19 15.81 12.95
C ARG A 179 -12.98 14.29 12.99
N ASN A 180 -12.73 13.70 14.17
CA ASN A 180 -12.65 12.26 14.33
C ASN A 180 -13.99 11.55 14.03
N LEU A 181 -15.11 12.14 14.43
CA LEU A 181 -16.44 11.65 14.06
C LEU A 181 -16.61 11.62 12.54
N ALA A 182 -16.19 12.68 11.84
CA ALA A 182 -16.21 12.73 10.38
C ALA A 182 -15.24 11.70 9.75
N TYR A 183 -14.01 11.57 10.28
CA TYR A 183 -13.00 10.62 9.82
C TYR A 183 -13.52 9.18 9.84
N LEU A 184 -14.17 8.79 10.93
CA LEU A 184 -14.76 7.46 11.09
C LEU A 184 -16.03 7.30 10.24
N ALA A 185 -16.81 8.38 10.04
CA ALA A 185 -18.00 8.35 9.20
C ALA A 185 -17.65 8.16 7.71
N VAL A 186 -16.55 8.76 7.23
CA VAL A 186 -16.01 8.51 5.88
C VAL A 186 -15.69 7.02 5.72
N ALA A 187 -14.90 6.44 6.64
CA ALA A 187 -14.57 5.02 6.61
C ALA A 187 -15.82 4.11 6.63
N GLN A 188 -16.80 4.44 7.47
CA GLN A 188 -18.06 3.69 7.57
C GLN A 188 -18.84 3.73 6.25
N LYS A 189 -18.87 4.87 5.56
CA LYS A 189 -19.53 5.04 4.25
C LYS A 189 -18.79 4.30 3.14
N LEU A 190 -17.46 4.24 3.19
CA LEU A 190 -16.66 3.46 2.24
C LEU A 190 -16.94 1.96 2.38
N LEU A 191 -17.03 1.44 3.61
CA LEU A 191 -17.37 0.03 3.87
C LEU A 191 -18.83 -0.30 3.53
N ASN A 192 -19.75 0.60 3.89
CA ASN A 192 -21.18 0.44 3.72
C ASN A 192 -21.80 1.74 3.15
N PRO A 193 -22.02 1.82 1.82
CA PRO A 193 -22.55 3.01 1.17
C PRO A 193 -23.95 3.41 1.64
N SER A 194 -24.72 2.46 2.19
CA SER A 194 -26.06 2.69 2.75
C SER A 194 -26.03 3.21 4.19
N ALA A 195 -24.88 3.26 4.85
CA ALA A 195 -24.77 3.82 6.19
C ALA A 195 -25.15 5.31 6.19
N ALA A 196 -25.73 5.77 7.29
CA ALA A 196 -26.03 7.18 7.50
C ALA A 196 -24.80 7.88 8.10
N ALA A 197 -24.43 9.03 7.55
CA ALA A 197 -23.46 9.93 8.18
C ALA A 197 -24.17 10.77 9.27
N PRO A 198 -23.53 11.01 10.43
CA PRO A 198 -24.10 11.86 11.47
C PRO A 198 -24.36 13.29 10.95
N ASP A 199 -25.51 13.85 11.31
CA ASP A 199 -25.98 15.16 10.80
C ASP A 199 -24.96 16.29 11.00
N SER A 200 -24.27 16.30 12.14
CA SER A 200 -23.29 17.33 12.51
C SER A 200 -22.07 17.40 11.59
N VAL A 201 -21.73 16.30 10.92
CA VAL A 201 -20.54 16.18 10.07
C VAL A 201 -20.85 15.77 8.63
N ARG A 202 -22.14 15.65 8.27
CA ARG A 202 -22.56 15.13 6.96
C ARG A 202 -21.92 15.87 5.78
N ALA A 203 -21.92 17.20 5.81
CA ALA A 203 -21.42 18.01 4.69
C ALA A 203 -19.93 17.72 4.39
N VAL A 204 -19.07 17.75 5.42
CA VAL A 204 -17.64 17.47 5.25
C VAL A 204 -17.38 16.01 4.84
N VAL A 205 -18.18 15.06 5.34
CA VAL A 205 -18.10 13.65 4.94
C VAL A 205 -18.45 13.49 3.45
N GLU A 206 -19.49 14.16 2.97
CA GLU A 206 -19.89 14.10 1.55
C GLU A 206 -18.86 14.75 0.63
N GLU A 207 -18.25 15.86 1.04
CA GLU A 207 -17.14 16.50 0.30
C GLU A 207 -15.92 15.58 0.19
N GLU A 208 -15.53 14.93 1.29
CA GLU A 208 -14.40 14.00 1.30
C GLU A 208 -14.67 12.77 0.43
N LEU A 209 -15.87 12.20 0.51
CA LEU A 209 -16.29 11.08 -0.33
C LEU A 209 -16.32 11.43 -1.83
N ALA A 210 -16.70 12.66 -2.17
CA ALA A 210 -16.67 13.13 -3.56
C ALA A 210 -15.24 13.18 -4.12
N LEU A 211 -14.27 13.64 -3.32
CA LEU A 211 -12.85 13.62 -3.71
C LEU A 211 -12.31 12.19 -3.86
N ILE A 212 -12.68 11.30 -2.94
CA ILE A 212 -12.31 9.88 -3.00
C ILE A 212 -12.85 9.22 -4.28
N GLU A 213 -14.11 9.47 -4.63
CA GLU A 213 -14.75 8.87 -5.82
C GLU A 213 -14.22 9.47 -7.14
N ALA A 214 -13.87 10.76 -7.14
CA ALA A 214 -13.35 11.43 -8.33
C ALA A 214 -11.93 10.93 -8.72
N HIS A 215 -11.15 10.45 -7.74
CA HIS A 215 -9.78 9.96 -7.95
C HIS A 215 -8.82 11.01 -8.57
N GLU A 216 -9.12 12.31 -8.41
CA GLU A 216 -8.40 13.39 -9.08
C GLU A 216 -7.08 13.76 -8.35
N GLY A 217 -6.02 13.00 -8.64
CA GLY A 217 -4.64 13.41 -8.36
C GLY A 217 -4.39 13.80 -6.90
N ARG A 218 -3.90 15.03 -6.67
CA ARG A 218 -3.62 15.61 -5.34
C ARG A 218 -4.59 16.76 -5.08
N ALA A 219 -5.25 16.74 -3.93
CA ALA A 219 -6.07 17.85 -3.45
C ALA A 219 -5.97 18.00 -1.93
N GLU A 220 -6.33 19.17 -1.41
CA GLU A 220 -6.41 19.39 0.04
C GLU A 220 -7.69 18.75 0.59
N SER A 221 -7.56 17.97 1.67
CA SER A 221 -8.70 17.37 2.36
C SER A 221 -9.50 18.44 3.10
N PRO A 222 -10.82 18.54 2.91
CA PRO A 222 -11.67 19.41 3.72
C PRO A 222 -11.65 19.05 5.21
N LEU A 223 -11.32 17.81 5.57
CA LEU A 223 -11.25 17.34 6.95
C LEU A 223 -9.93 17.68 7.65
N LEU A 224 -8.80 17.41 6.98
CA LEU A 224 -7.46 17.55 7.58
C LEU A 224 -6.75 18.85 7.21
N GLY A 225 -7.07 19.47 6.07
CA GLY A 225 -6.30 20.59 5.52
C GLY A 225 -4.89 20.18 5.08
N SER A 226 -4.59 18.87 5.01
CA SER A 226 -3.40 18.30 4.41
C SER A 226 -3.70 17.80 2.99
N THR A 227 -2.67 17.66 2.16
CA THR A 227 -2.83 17.16 0.79
C THR A 227 -2.92 15.64 0.76
N ILE A 228 -4.01 15.11 0.22
CA ILE A 228 -4.21 13.67 -0.02
C ILE A 228 -4.03 13.39 -1.52
N HIS A 229 -3.49 12.20 -1.84
CA HIS A 229 -3.39 11.67 -3.19
C HIS A 229 -4.61 10.81 -3.56
N TYR A 230 -5.73 11.42 -3.92
CA TYR A 230 -6.99 10.71 -4.21
C TYR A 230 -6.91 9.69 -5.36
N SER A 231 -5.96 9.85 -6.29
CA SER A 231 -5.67 8.83 -7.33
C SER A 231 -5.28 7.43 -6.79
N GLN A 232 -4.89 7.35 -5.51
CA GLN A 232 -4.55 6.08 -4.85
C GLN A 232 -5.78 5.26 -4.46
N PHE A 233 -6.98 5.85 -4.44
CA PHE A 233 -8.22 5.17 -4.04
C PHE A 233 -8.83 4.32 -5.16
N VAL A 234 -8.24 4.28 -6.36
CA VAL A 234 -8.68 3.45 -7.48
C VAL A 234 -8.36 1.97 -7.17
N PRO A 235 -9.36 1.08 -7.02
CA PRO A 235 -9.12 -0.35 -6.80
C PRO A 235 -8.38 -0.98 -7.98
N ARG A 236 -7.41 -1.85 -7.69
CA ARG A 236 -6.55 -2.52 -8.66
C ARG A 236 -6.33 -3.98 -8.28
N GLY A 237 -5.80 -4.79 -9.21
CA GLY A 237 -5.49 -6.19 -8.92
C GLY A 237 -6.72 -6.98 -8.46
N HIS A 238 -6.58 -7.78 -7.40
CA HIS A 238 -7.68 -8.60 -6.90
C HIS A 238 -8.82 -7.80 -6.27
N TYR A 239 -8.63 -6.51 -5.95
CA TYR A 239 -9.68 -5.67 -5.38
C TYR A 239 -10.80 -5.32 -6.37
N THR A 240 -10.59 -5.53 -7.67
CA THR A 240 -11.62 -5.34 -8.70
C THR A 240 -12.56 -6.55 -8.83
N ARG A 241 -12.28 -7.66 -8.14
CA ARG A 241 -13.03 -8.92 -8.28
C ARG A 241 -14.41 -8.88 -7.63
N SER A 242 -14.66 -7.97 -6.69
CA SER A 242 -15.98 -7.77 -6.10
C SER A 242 -16.13 -6.36 -5.53
N ASP A 243 -17.37 -5.86 -5.46
CA ASP A 243 -17.66 -4.58 -4.83
C ASP A 243 -17.22 -4.55 -3.36
N GLY A 244 -17.33 -5.68 -2.65
CA GLY A 244 -16.90 -5.80 -1.26
C GLY A 244 -15.41 -5.59 -1.08
N LEU A 245 -14.59 -6.19 -1.95
CA LEU A 245 -13.14 -5.96 -1.94
C LEU A 245 -12.78 -4.53 -2.35
N GLY A 246 -13.48 -3.94 -3.32
CA GLY A 246 -13.27 -2.54 -3.71
C GLY A 246 -13.61 -1.55 -2.58
N ARG A 247 -14.64 -1.83 -1.78
CA ARG A 247 -15.00 -1.04 -0.58
C ARG A 247 -13.97 -1.20 0.54
N TYR A 248 -13.56 -2.44 0.81
CA TYR A 248 -12.50 -2.72 1.78
C TYR A 248 -11.20 -2.00 1.40
N PHE A 249 -10.77 -2.11 0.14
CA PHE A 249 -9.60 -1.42 -0.39
C PHE A 249 -9.65 0.08 -0.11
N ARG A 250 -10.70 0.79 -0.54
CA ARG A 250 -10.83 2.23 -0.33
C ARG A 250 -10.81 2.62 1.15
N THR A 251 -11.39 1.79 2.01
CA THR A 251 -11.39 2.00 3.46
C THR A 251 -9.98 1.85 4.04
N MET A 252 -9.25 0.81 3.62
CA MET A 252 -7.87 0.63 4.08
C MET A 252 -6.94 1.70 3.50
N MET A 253 -7.18 2.17 2.28
CA MET A 253 -6.48 3.34 1.73
C MET A 253 -6.77 4.61 2.53
N TRP A 254 -8.01 4.81 2.99
CA TRP A 254 -8.36 5.90 3.89
C TRP A 254 -7.54 5.82 5.19
N TYR A 255 -7.54 4.66 5.86
CA TYR A 255 -6.77 4.49 7.09
C TYR A 255 -5.25 4.56 6.90
N GLY A 256 -4.73 4.13 5.74
CA GLY A 256 -3.29 4.10 5.46
C GLY A 256 -2.71 5.40 4.91
N LEU A 257 -3.50 6.25 4.23
CA LEU A 257 -3.02 7.50 3.63
C LEU A 257 -3.36 8.73 4.46
N VAL A 258 -4.42 8.67 5.27
CA VAL A 258 -4.96 9.82 5.98
C VAL A 258 -4.41 9.83 7.39
N GLY A 259 -3.15 10.25 7.49
CA GLY A 259 -2.37 10.36 8.71
C GLY A 259 -2.49 11.73 9.39
N PHE A 260 -1.99 11.80 10.63
CA PHE A 260 -2.03 12.97 11.49
C PHE A 260 -0.62 13.52 11.71
N ASP A 261 -0.28 14.60 11.01
CA ASP A 261 1.00 15.32 11.17
C ASP A 261 1.33 15.65 12.65
N LEU A 262 2.43 15.10 13.17
CA LEU A 262 3.05 15.52 14.44
C LEU A 262 4.06 16.66 14.24
N ASP A 263 4.78 16.63 13.12
CA ASP A 263 5.84 17.58 12.80
C ASP A 263 5.80 17.98 11.31
N SER A 264 4.98 18.99 11.01
CA SER A 264 4.93 19.68 9.73
C SER A 264 5.31 21.16 9.87
N THR A 265 5.46 21.86 8.74
CA THR A 265 5.71 23.32 8.73
C THR A 265 4.55 24.15 9.29
N ASN A 266 3.39 23.56 9.55
CA ASN A 266 2.21 24.23 10.07
C ASN A 266 1.92 23.78 11.52
N GLU A 267 2.40 24.56 12.50
CA GLU A 267 2.28 24.19 13.91
C GLU A 267 0.82 24.14 14.38
N GLN A 268 -0.06 25.00 13.87
CA GLN A 268 -1.48 24.95 14.21
C GLN A 268 -2.12 23.62 13.76
N ARG A 269 -1.74 23.12 12.58
CA ARG A 269 -2.17 21.81 12.09
C ARG A 269 -1.59 20.70 12.95
N ASN A 270 -0.30 20.75 13.30
CA ASN A 270 0.35 19.76 14.15
C ASN A 270 -0.41 19.59 15.48
N ARG A 271 -0.84 20.69 16.09
CA ARG A 271 -1.66 20.67 17.32
C ARG A 271 -3.01 20.01 17.10
N ALA A 272 -3.73 20.41 16.04
CA ALA A 272 -5.05 19.86 15.71
C ALA A 272 -4.99 18.36 15.38
N HIS A 273 -3.97 17.93 14.64
CA HIS A 273 -3.71 16.54 14.28
C HIS A 273 -3.31 15.72 15.51
N THR A 274 -2.46 16.27 16.38
CA THR A 274 -2.10 15.62 17.64
C THR A 274 -3.32 15.39 18.53
N LEU A 275 -4.23 16.37 18.64
CA LEU A 275 -5.48 16.20 19.37
C LEU A 275 -6.36 15.10 18.77
N GLN A 276 -6.52 15.07 17.44
CA GLN A 276 -7.26 14.00 16.76
C GLN A 276 -6.67 12.62 17.06
N ALA A 277 -5.35 12.46 16.94
CA ALA A 277 -4.64 11.21 17.22
C ALA A 277 -4.77 10.78 18.70
N LEU A 278 -4.67 11.72 19.64
CA LEU A 278 -4.88 11.46 21.08
C LEU A 278 -6.31 11.01 21.39
N LEU A 279 -7.30 11.64 20.76
CA LEU A 279 -8.70 11.30 20.94
C LEU A 279 -9.05 9.92 20.34
N LEU A 280 -8.52 9.56 19.17
CA LEU A 280 -8.63 8.21 18.62
C LEU A 280 -7.91 7.18 19.51
N THR A 281 -6.73 7.53 20.03
CA THR A 281 -5.99 6.70 20.98
C THR A 281 -6.80 6.43 22.23
N LYS A 282 -7.51 7.44 22.75
CA LYS A 282 -8.43 7.29 23.88
C LYS A 282 -9.58 6.33 23.56
N LEU A 283 -10.22 6.46 22.40
CA LEU A 283 -11.31 5.55 22.00
C LEU A 283 -10.85 4.08 22.00
N LEU A 284 -9.69 3.80 21.38
CA LEU A 284 -9.10 2.45 21.40
C LEU A 284 -8.62 2.01 22.80
N ALA A 285 -8.25 2.93 23.66
CA ALA A 285 -7.86 2.59 25.03
C ALA A 285 -9.06 2.13 25.87
N GLU A 286 -10.23 2.74 25.64
CA GLU A 286 -11.48 2.53 26.39
C GLU A 286 -12.29 1.35 25.85
N ASP A 287 -12.44 1.22 24.52
CA ASP A 287 -13.15 0.10 23.93
C ASP A 287 -12.20 -1.09 23.66
N THR A 288 -12.19 -2.02 24.61
CA THR A 288 -11.41 -3.27 24.51
C THR A 288 -11.83 -4.17 23.35
N ALA A 289 -13.09 -4.12 22.90
CA ALA A 289 -13.57 -4.91 21.78
C ALA A 289 -13.13 -4.31 20.44
N ALA A 290 -13.26 -2.99 20.27
CA ALA A 290 -12.71 -2.28 19.12
C ALA A 290 -11.18 -2.44 19.04
N ARG A 291 -10.47 -2.34 20.18
CA ARG A 291 -9.03 -2.59 20.22
C ARG A 291 -8.66 -4.01 19.81
N ALA A 292 -9.38 -5.02 20.31
CA ALA A 292 -9.14 -6.40 19.91
C ALA A 292 -9.42 -6.63 18.41
N ALA A 293 -10.41 -5.93 17.84
CA ALA A 293 -10.68 -5.97 16.40
C ALA A 293 -9.53 -5.31 15.62
N TRP A 294 -9.06 -4.14 16.06
CA TRP A 294 -7.89 -3.45 15.50
C TRP A 294 -6.63 -4.32 15.54
N GLU A 295 -6.29 -4.94 16.68
CA GLU A 295 -5.10 -5.82 16.81
C GLU A 295 -5.19 -7.06 15.90
N ARG A 296 -6.40 -7.57 15.66
CA ARG A 296 -6.64 -8.70 14.76
C ARG A 296 -6.64 -8.30 13.28
N LEU A 297 -6.83 -7.01 12.99
CA LEU A 297 -6.74 -6.44 11.66
C LEU A 297 -5.30 -6.05 11.33
N ALA A 298 -4.60 -5.39 12.25
CA ALA A 298 -3.24 -4.87 12.04
C ALA A 298 -2.19 -5.98 11.89
N ARG A 299 -2.23 -7.05 12.71
CA ARG A 299 -1.21 -8.11 12.69
C ARG A 299 -1.10 -8.86 11.36
N PRO A 300 -2.21 -9.29 10.72
CA PRO A 300 -2.11 -9.89 9.39
C PRO A 300 -1.57 -8.92 8.35
N ILE A 301 -1.97 -7.65 8.39
CA ILE A 301 -1.48 -6.62 7.45
C ILE A 301 0.04 -6.45 7.61
N ASP A 302 0.53 -6.35 8.85
CA ASP A 302 1.96 -6.28 9.15
C ASP A 302 2.72 -7.48 8.60
N PHE A 303 2.18 -8.69 8.76
CA PHE A 303 2.79 -9.91 8.24
C PHE A 303 2.82 -9.98 6.70
N PHE A 304 1.72 -9.61 6.03
CA PHE A 304 1.61 -9.73 4.57
C PHE A 304 2.25 -8.56 3.83
N VAL A 305 2.00 -7.34 4.28
CA VAL A 305 2.29 -6.09 3.55
C VAL A 305 3.41 -5.29 4.21
N GLY A 306 3.56 -5.39 5.52
CA GLY A 306 4.50 -4.61 6.34
C GLY A 306 3.80 -3.69 7.33
N GLY A 307 4.57 -3.20 8.30
CA GLY A 307 4.07 -2.34 9.37
C GLY A 307 3.67 -0.95 8.89
N ALA A 308 3.00 -0.21 9.78
CA ALA A 308 2.63 1.18 9.50
C ALA A 308 3.86 2.09 9.47
N ASP A 309 3.91 3.00 8.49
CA ASP A 309 4.95 4.02 8.38
C ASP A 309 4.75 5.14 9.41
N ASP A 310 3.50 5.40 9.79
CA ASP A 310 3.09 6.44 10.74
C ASP A 310 3.00 5.94 12.19
N LEU A 311 3.08 6.88 13.13
CA LEU A 311 2.87 6.64 14.55
C LEU A 311 1.42 6.23 14.83
N GLY A 312 1.24 5.15 15.59
CA GLY A 312 -0.07 4.61 15.92
C GLY A 312 -0.40 4.59 17.41
N PHE A 313 -1.50 3.90 17.72
CA PHE A 313 -2.02 3.69 19.07
C PHE A 313 -0.95 3.17 20.06
N GLU A 314 -0.13 2.20 19.63
CA GLU A 314 0.89 1.59 20.49
C GLU A 314 2.00 2.56 20.89
N GLN A 315 2.35 3.51 20.00
CA GLN A 315 3.36 4.53 20.26
C GLN A 315 2.79 5.69 21.08
N TYR A 316 1.57 6.14 20.77
CA TYR A 316 0.95 7.29 21.43
C TYR A 316 0.53 6.99 22.87
N LEU A 317 -0.06 5.82 23.13
CA LEU A 317 -0.71 5.52 24.41
C LEU A 317 0.23 5.62 25.64
N PRO A 318 1.47 5.07 25.63
CA PRO A 318 2.36 5.15 26.79
C PRO A 318 2.73 6.59 27.15
N ILE A 319 3.02 7.42 26.15
CA ILE A 319 3.34 8.84 26.35
C ILE A 319 2.08 9.59 26.83
N ALA A 320 0.94 9.33 26.21
CA ALA A 320 -0.33 9.96 26.56
C ALA A 320 -0.70 9.68 28.02
N ARG A 321 -0.59 8.43 28.48
CA ARG A 321 -0.88 8.07 29.89
C ARG A 321 0.07 8.74 30.87
N ALA A 322 1.36 8.81 30.53
CA ALA A 322 2.35 9.47 31.36
C ALA A 322 2.13 10.99 31.45
N VAL A 323 1.55 11.62 30.42
CA VAL A 323 1.29 13.07 30.40
C VAL A 323 -0.09 13.44 30.91
N PHE A 324 -1.14 12.68 30.62
CA PHE A 324 -2.54 13.03 30.92
C PHE A 324 -3.19 12.13 31.98
N GLY A 325 -2.53 11.04 32.37
CA GLY A 325 -3.06 10.02 33.29
C GLY A 325 -3.67 8.81 32.57
N ASP A 326 -3.83 7.69 33.29
CA ASP A 326 -4.19 6.39 32.68
C ASP A 326 -5.51 6.38 31.92
N ALA A 327 -6.49 7.17 32.38
CA ALA A 327 -7.82 7.28 31.79
C ALA A 327 -7.93 8.33 30.68
N LEU A 328 -6.87 9.11 30.42
CA LEU A 328 -6.84 10.18 29.42
C LEU A 328 -8.09 11.09 29.50
N PRO A 329 -8.40 11.73 30.64
CA PRO A 329 -9.58 12.58 30.76
C PRO A 329 -9.51 13.76 29.80
N LEU A 330 -10.65 14.14 29.22
CA LEU A 330 -10.70 15.14 28.14
C LEU A 330 -10.27 16.53 28.62
N GLU A 331 -10.49 16.84 29.88
CA GLU A 331 -10.07 18.08 30.53
C GLU A 331 -8.54 18.20 30.58
N GLU A 332 -7.84 17.09 30.81
CA GLU A 332 -6.37 17.09 30.85
C GLU A 332 -5.78 17.13 29.43
N ILE A 333 -6.44 16.52 28.45
CA ILE A 333 -6.08 16.66 27.03
C ILE A 333 -6.30 18.09 26.54
N ALA A 334 -7.30 18.80 27.09
CA ALA A 334 -7.59 20.19 26.75
C ALA A 334 -6.58 21.20 27.35
N ASP A 335 -5.77 20.80 28.32
CA ASP A 335 -4.74 21.66 28.90
C ASP A 335 -3.60 21.89 27.90
N GLU A 336 -3.42 23.14 27.48
CA GLU A 336 -2.43 23.49 26.45
C GLU A 336 -1.00 23.18 26.89
N GLY A 337 -0.67 23.32 28.18
CA GLY A 337 0.66 23.04 28.70
C GLY A 337 0.98 21.54 28.73
N ARG A 338 -0.02 20.71 29.06
CA ARG A 338 0.11 19.24 28.98
C ARG A 338 0.16 18.79 27.52
N LEU A 339 -0.59 19.42 26.60
CA LEU A 339 -0.48 19.15 25.18
C LEU A 339 0.92 19.47 24.64
N ASP A 340 1.49 20.61 25.02
CA ASP A 340 2.87 20.98 24.67
C ASP A 340 3.87 19.95 25.19
N GLN A 341 3.70 19.52 26.44
CA GLN A 341 4.52 18.48 27.04
C GLN A 341 4.42 17.16 26.25
N PHE A 342 3.21 16.75 25.86
CA PHE A 342 3.00 15.55 25.05
C PHE A 342 3.72 15.66 23.71
N MET A 343 3.50 16.75 22.97
CA MET A 343 4.12 16.95 21.64
C MET A 343 5.65 16.96 21.73
N ALA A 344 6.23 17.62 22.74
CA ALA A 344 7.67 17.63 22.96
C ALA A 344 8.24 16.23 23.22
N ARG A 345 7.55 15.42 24.05
CA ARG A 345 7.94 14.04 24.32
C ARG A 345 7.77 13.14 23.11
N ALA A 346 6.66 13.25 22.40
CA ALA A 346 6.40 12.48 21.18
C ALA A 346 7.51 12.71 20.14
N ARG A 347 7.90 13.97 19.89
CA ARG A 347 9.00 14.32 18.98
C ARG A 347 10.38 13.82 19.42
N ALA A 348 10.60 13.67 20.73
CA ALA A 348 11.90 13.27 21.27
C ALA A 348 12.05 11.76 21.48
N GLU A 349 10.97 11.06 21.81
CA GLU A 349 10.98 9.65 22.23
C GLU A 349 10.50 8.68 21.15
N LEU A 350 9.67 9.13 20.20
CA LEU A 350 9.13 8.27 19.15
C LEU A 350 10.01 8.27 17.90
N PRO A 351 10.05 7.15 17.14
CA PRO A 351 10.78 7.09 15.89
C PRO A 351 10.22 8.10 14.89
N GLU A 352 11.09 8.61 14.00
CA GLU A 352 10.62 9.32 12.82
C GLU A 352 9.76 8.36 11.97
N PRO A 353 8.64 8.82 11.37
CA PRO A 353 7.89 8.04 10.39
C PRO A 353 8.80 7.52 9.27
N ALA A 354 8.58 6.27 8.85
CA ALA A 354 9.48 5.50 7.99
C ALA A 354 9.57 6.00 6.54
#